data_AF-A0A1J8QA17-F1
#
_entry.id   AF-A0A1J8QA17-F1
#
_cell.length_a   1.000
_cell.length_b   1.000
_cell.length_c   1.000
_cell.angle_alpha   90.00
_cell.angle_beta   90.00
_cell.angle_gamma   90.00
#
_symmetry.space_group_name_H-M   'P 1'
#
loop_
_entity.id
_entity.type
_entity.pdbx_description
1 polymer ?
#
loop_
_entity_poly.entity_id
_entity_poly.type
_entity_poly.pdbx_seq_one_letter_code
_entity_poly.pdbx_strand_id
1 'polypeptide(L)'
;MSPGFSSTPSGRSEDGSEVDLLDPLIFSSQSAYTHTFTSPAPEQRAESQSKQLSPSTDQRQITHTKVPRLPIEVVDYIASFLFDSCPSDCFFHIHSFSLVCSQFRHVALRHYFSSIRVVSARQLASYTDIHFSLTSRNTSRDSVGFDCVKTLIAPSHALDLAPWNPSLLRNLKHLMITFSSDGRKSQATRLQRIFSPPATHLSSWFPSRLTSLTLTKLWRIDVSLLKTLASAFASVKILHLSCSEQLDVSCCWPCFEESSTAVVHSPIPNYFSNITKLTDHFADALKPLTQLADLHLGIFLSDEEMVERHLEHYDTPLAFDQTLRAAFSPKRASLFTGTVLSQLETESITGPISYSVDQDDEKEESHCGACTEVLPFPHGPELCSTCKLVGSAPKVRTRELEASLELARKIKTLRTVGWSSFFTYQVYEPDDDKVGDWRRKTTVYILRANGKVRVRRRPW
;
A
#
# COMPACT_ATOMS: atom_id res chain seq x y z
N MET A 1 43.29 -42.64 -22.88
CA MET A 1 44.51 -42.05 -22.30
C MET A 1 44.09 -40.90 -21.42
N SER A 2 44.19 -41.09 -20.10
CA SER A 2 43.98 -40.08 -19.05
C SER A 2 45.15 -39.07 -19.04
N PRO A 3 44.97 -37.86 -18.48
CA PRO A 3 45.02 -37.64 -17.03
C PRO A 3 43.89 -36.70 -16.55
N GLY A 4 43.43 -36.64 -15.29
CA GLY A 4 44.00 -37.10 -14.04
C GLY A 4 44.39 -35.93 -13.14
N PHE A 5 43.43 -35.15 -12.63
CA PHE A 5 43.63 -34.27 -11.47
C PHE A 5 42.39 -34.20 -10.58
N SER A 6 42.56 -34.70 -9.37
CA SER A 6 41.63 -34.57 -8.25
C SER A 6 41.88 -33.26 -7.51
N SER A 7 40.80 -32.59 -7.11
CA SER A 7 40.83 -31.64 -6.00
C SER A 7 39.46 -31.64 -5.33
N THR A 8 39.44 -32.20 -4.13
CA THR A 8 38.36 -32.11 -3.14
C THR A 8 38.47 -30.77 -2.41
N PRO A 9 37.37 -30.05 -2.16
CA PRO A 9 37.33 -29.06 -1.10
C PRO A 9 36.78 -29.67 0.20
N SER A 10 37.58 -29.49 1.24
CA SER A 10 37.26 -29.77 2.64
C SER A 10 36.09 -28.90 3.11
N GLY A 11 35.02 -29.55 3.55
CA GLY A 11 33.89 -28.89 4.21
C GLY A 11 34.28 -28.45 5.61
N ARG A 12 34.42 -27.15 5.80
CA ARG A 12 34.52 -26.52 7.12
C ARG A 12 33.14 -25.95 7.44
N SER A 13 32.50 -26.56 8.44
CA SER A 13 31.26 -26.09 9.06
C SER A 13 31.55 -24.80 9.83
N GLU A 14 31.11 -23.66 9.30
CA GLU A 14 31.04 -22.41 10.04
C GLU A 14 29.68 -22.35 10.75
N ASP A 15 29.71 -22.60 12.07
CA ASP A 15 28.67 -22.21 13.01
C ASP A 15 28.58 -20.68 13.03
N GLY A 16 27.72 -20.14 12.18
CA GLY A 16 27.28 -18.75 12.24
C GLY A 16 26.30 -18.60 13.41
N SER A 17 26.82 -18.20 14.56
CA SER A 17 26.01 -17.68 15.67
C SER A 17 25.37 -16.38 15.22
N GLU A 18 24.08 -16.45 14.91
CA GLU A 18 23.20 -15.33 14.63
C GLU A 18 23.02 -14.53 15.93
N VAL A 19 23.84 -13.49 16.08
CA VAL A 19 23.71 -12.53 17.19
C VAL A 19 22.64 -11.53 16.78
N ASP A 20 21.40 -11.82 17.18
CA ASP A 20 20.27 -10.88 17.18
C ASP A 20 20.58 -9.67 18.09
N LEU A 21 21.29 -8.69 17.55
CA LEU A 21 21.36 -7.33 18.09
C LEU A 21 20.29 -6.48 17.41
N LEU A 22 19.03 -6.77 17.75
CA LEU A 22 17.96 -5.79 17.63
C LEU A 22 17.83 -5.09 18.97
N ASP A 23 18.40 -3.89 19.06
CA ASP A 23 18.03 -2.90 20.07
C ASP A 23 16.56 -2.53 19.88
N PRO A 24 15.67 -2.82 20.84
CA PRO A 24 14.38 -2.17 20.88
C PRO A 24 14.55 -0.88 21.65
N LEU A 25 14.32 0.26 21.00
CA LEU A 25 13.81 1.44 21.70
C LEU A 25 12.43 1.05 22.25
N ILE A 26 12.47 0.45 23.44
CA ILE A 26 11.31 0.14 24.28
C ILE A 26 10.66 1.47 24.65
N PHE A 27 9.68 1.90 23.85
CA PHE A 27 8.59 2.69 24.41
C PHE A 27 7.83 1.77 25.36
N SER A 28 8.24 1.78 26.63
CA SER A 28 7.53 1.18 27.76
C SER A 28 6.19 1.90 27.95
N SER A 29 5.24 1.64 27.06
CA SER A 29 3.83 1.75 27.40
C SER A 29 3.47 0.45 28.11
N GLN A 30 3.73 0.41 29.41
CA GLN A 30 3.11 -0.58 30.28
C GLN A 30 1.60 -0.39 30.19
N SER A 31 0.97 -1.15 29.30
CA SER A 31 -0.48 -1.33 29.26
C SER A 31 -0.87 -2.18 30.47
N ALA A 32 -0.96 -1.52 31.63
CA ALA A 32 -1.69 -2.00 32.79
C ALA A 32 -3.19 -1.89 32.51
N TYR A 33 -3.72 -2.74 31.61
CA TYR A 33 -5.16 -2.86 31.37
C TYR A 33 -5.58 -4.33 31.48
N THR A 34 -5.50 -4.82 32.71
CA THR A 34 -6.30 -5.94 33.23
C THR A 34 -7.14 -5.44 34.40
N HIS A 35 -7.84 -4.31 34.23
CA HIS A 35 -8.97 -4.01 35.09
C HIS A 35 -10.21 -4.71 34.55
N THR A 36 -10.62 -5.71 35.32
CA THR A 36 -11.82 -6.53 35.21
C THR A 36 -13.03 -5.71 34.73
N PHE A 37 -13.61 -6.10 33.59
CA PHE A 37 -14.93 -5.67 33.11
C PHE A 37 -16.06 -6.24 34.00
N THR A 38 -16.00 -5.96 35.29
CA THR A 38 -17.06 -6.26 36.25
C THR A 38 -17.54 -4.91 36.77
N SER A 39 -18.79 -4.55 36.43
CA SER A 39 -19.51 -3.61 37.30
C SER A 39 -19.38 -4.11 38.73
N PRO A 40 -19.20 -3.24 39.74
CA PRO A 40 -19.17 -3.67 41.13
C PRO A 40 -20.45 -4.48 41.40
N ALA A 41 -20.28 -5.68 41.95
CA ALA A 41 -21.39 -6.48 42.42
C ALA A 41 -22.19 -5.65 43.45
N PRO A 42 -23.53 -5.74 43.47
CA PRO A 42 -24.29 -5.08 44.53
C PRO A 42 -23.78 -5.62 45.87
N GLU A 43 -23.32 -4.71 46.75
CA GLU A 43 -22.85 -5.04 48.08
C GLU A 43 -23.89 -5.91 48.79
N GLN A 44 -23.57 -7.19 48.97
CA GLN A 44 -24.25 -8.02 49.95
C GLN A 44 -23.80 -7.52 51.32
N ARG A 45 -24.60 -6.62 51.89
CA ARG A 45 -24.46 -6.20 53.29
C ARG A 45 -24.56 -7.44 54.18
N ALA A 46 -23.45 -7.72 54.86
CA ALA A 46 -23.42 -8.64 55.97
C ALA A 46 -24.43 -8.19 57.04
N GLU A 47 -25.34 -9.09 57.40
CA GLU A 47 -26.19 -8.96 58.58
C GLU A 47 -25.29 -8.90 59.81
N SER A 48 -25.23 -7.73 60.42
CA SER A 48 -24.68 -7.55 61.77
C SER A 48 -25.76 -6.84 62.58
N GLN A 49 -26.39 -7.62 63.46
CA GLN A 49 -27.34 -7.17 64.46
C GLN A 49 -26.68 -6.15 65.38
N SER A 50 -27.28 -4.96 65.55
CA SER A 50 -27.62 -4.41 66.87
C SER A 50 -28.23 -3.00 66.81
N LYS A 51 -29.16 -2.80 67.75
CA LYS A 51 -29.77 -1.56 68.24
C LYS A 51 -30.81 -0.85 67.36
N GLN A 52 -32.06 -1.19 67.66
CA GLN A 52 -33.23 -0.33 67.50
C GLN A 52 -32.96 1.09 68.02
N LEU A 53 -32.90 2.05 67.10
CA LEU A 53 -33.29 3.43 67.35
C LEU A 53 -34.57 3.71 66.54
N SER A 54 -35.46 4.47 67.17
CA SER A 54 -36.83 4.77 66.77
C SER A 54 -36.97 5.40 65.37
N PRO A 55 -38.10 5.19 64.68
CA PRO A 55 -38.31 5.69 63.33
C PRO A 55 -38.82 7.14 63.38
N SER A 56 -37.94 8.12 63.12
CA SER A 56 -38.40 9.44 62.67
C SER A 56 -38.59 9.38 61.16
N THR A 57 -39.81 9.05 60.77
CA THR A 57 -40.31 9.01 59.40
C THR A 57 -40.25 10.39 58.78
N ASP A 58 -39.19 10.64 58.01
CA ASP A 58 -39.20 11.60 56.91
C ASP A 58 -38.47 10.99 55.72
N GLN A 59 -38.91 9.79 55.33
CA GLN A 59 -38.58 9.19 54.03
C GLN A 59 -39.28 10.02 52.96
N ARG A 60 -38.64 11.13 52.56
CA ARG A 60 -38.90 11.75 51.26
C ARG A 60 -38.72 10.65 50.22
N GLN A 61 -39.82 10.13 49.72
CA GLN A 61 -39.86 9.33 48.50
C GLN A 61 -39.23 10.17 47.41
N ILE A 62 -37.93 9.95 47.16
CA ILE A 62 -37.27 10.44 45.95
C ILE A 62 -37.93 9.65 44.82
N THR A 63 -39.03 10.19 44.30
CA THR A 63 -39.63 9.71 43.08
C THR A 63 -38.54 9.78 42.03
N HIS A 64 -38.00 8.63 41.64
CA HIS A 64 -37.08 8.51 40.51
C HIS A 64 -37.84 8.99 39.27
N THR A 65 -37.77 10.29 39.01
CA THR A 65 -38.17 10.87 37.74
C THR A 65 -37.35 10.15 36.68
N LYS A 66 -38.02 9.35 35.84
CA LYS A 66 -37.38 8.64 34.73
C LYS A 66 -36.63 9.66 33.91
N VAL A 67 -35.30 9.69 34.05
CA VAL A 67 -34.45 10.56 33.26
C VAL A 67 -34.76 10.22 31.79
N PRO A 68 -35.16 11.22 30.98
CA PRO A 68 -35.46 10.96 29.58
C PRO A 68 -34.22 10.34 28.94
N ARG A 69 -34.37 9.10 28.43
CA ARG A 69 -33.31 8.40 27.72
C ARG A 69 -33.37 8.79 26.27
N LEU A 70 -32.26 9.26 25.73
CA LEU A 70 -32.12 9.45 24.30
C LEU A 70 -32.19 8.08 23.59
N PRO A 71 -32.89 7.99 22.44
CA PRO A 71 -32.81 6.82 21.58
C PRO A 71 -31.35 6.50 21.24
N ILE A 72 -31.01 5.21 21.19
CA ILE A 72 -29.63 4.76 20.94
C ILE A 72 -29.09 5.28 19.60
N GLU A 73 -29.97 5.45 18.63
CA GLU A 73 -29.68 5.96 17.29
C GLU A 73 -29.19 7.42 17.34
N VAL A 74 -29.76 8.22 18.25
CA VAL A 74 -29.34 9.61 18.46
C VAL A 74 -27.96 9.65 19.13
N VAL A 75 -27.73 8.79 20.12
CA VAL A 75 -26.42 8.66 20.78
C VAL A 75 -25.35 8.20 19.78
N ASP A 76 -25.71 7.28 18.89
CA ASP A 76 -24.84 6.80 17.83
C ASP A 76 -24.48 7.88 16.81
N TYR A 77 -25.46 8.69 16.41
CA TYR A 77 -25.24 9.82 15.50
C TYR A 77 -24.34 10.90 16.12
N ILE A 78 -24.52 11.19 17.41
CA ILE A 78 -23.64 12.09 18.15
C ILE A 78 -22.22 11.52 18.20
N ALA A 79 -22.08 10.22 18.51
CA ALA A 79 -20.79 9.56 18.56
C ALA A 79 -20.08 9.55 17.20
N SER A 80 -20.79 9.25 16.10
CA SER A 80 -20.19 9.34 14.75
C SER A 80 -19.71 10.75 14.47
N PHE A 81 -20.51 11.77 14.75
CA PHE A 81 -20.09 13.15 14.52
C PHE A 81 -18.85 13.55 15.34
N LEU A 82 -18.76 13.11 16.60
CA LEU A 82 -17.62 13.41 17.48
C LEU A 82 -16.36 12.65 17.08
N PHE A 83 -16.49 11.40 16.61
CA PHE A 83 -15.34 10.51 16.40
C PHE A 83 -14.91 10.40 14.94
N ASP A 84 -15.74 10.77 13.96
CA ASP A 84 -15.39 10.72 12.53
C ASP A 84 -14.20 11.63 12.17
N SER A 85 -13.91 12.64 13.00
CA SER A 85 -12.76 13.54 12.83
C SER A 85 -11.53 13.14 13.66
N CYS A 86 -11.64 12.11 14.49
CA CYS A 86 -10.54 11.66 15.34
C CYS A 86 -9.76 10.51 14.67
N PRO A 87 -8.44 10.45 14.86
CA PRO A 87 -7.68 9.26 14.48
C PRO A 87 -8.29 8.03 15.18
N SER A 88 -8.61 6.99 14.41
CA SER A 88 -9.32 5.79 14.89
C SER A 88 -8.58 5.00 15.97
N ASP A 89 -7.31 5.34 16.22
CA ASP A 89 -6.39 4.49 16.97
C ASP A 89 -6.23 4.93 18.44
N CYS A 90 -6.91 6.02 18.85
CA CYS A 90 -6.73 6.63 20.17
C CYS A 90 -7.96 6.47 21.05
N PHE A 91 -7.93 5.48 21.95
CA PHE A 91 -8.99 5.25 22.95
C PHE A 91 -9.28 6.48 23.82
N PHE A 92 -8.29 7.35 24.00
CA PHE A 92 -8.41 8.61 24.73
C PHE A 92 -9.62 9.45 24.27
N HIS A 93 -9.91 9.50 22.96
CA HIS A 93 -11.02 10.29 22.43
C HIS A 93 -12.40 9.76 22.85
N ILE A 94 -12.53 8.45 23.05
CA ILE A 94 -13.80 7.83 23.45
C ILE A 94 -13.90 7.60 24.96
N HIS A 95 -12.80 7.79 25.71
CA HIS A 95 -12.69 7.40 27.12
C HIS A 95 -13.81 8.02 27.97
N SER A 96 -13.89 9.36 27.99
CA SER A 96 -14.90 10.06 28.80
C SER A 96 -16.33 9.69 28.40
N PHE A 97 -16.59 9.50 27.10
CA PHE A 97 -17.89 9.06 26.60
C PHE A 97 -18.22 7.65 27.09
N SER A 98 -17.24 6.75 27.09
CA SER A 98 -17.39 5.35 27.51
C SER A 98 -17.66 5.16 29.01
N LEU A 99 -17.38 6.18 29.83
CA LEU A 99 -17.58 6.16 31.28
C LEU A 99 -18.97 6.65 31.71
N VAL A 100 -19.72 7.32 30.84
CA VAL A 100 -21.02 7.95 31.19
C VAL A 100 -22.03 6.90 31.68
N CYS A 101 -22.30 5.88 30.88
CA CYS A 101 -23.18 4.76 31.24
C CYS A 101 -22.95 3.57 30.30
N SER A 102 -23.60 2.43 30.56
CA SER A 102 -23.45 1.22 29.75
C SER A 102 -23.84 1.43 28.27
N GLN A 103 -24.86 2.23 27.99
CA GLN A 103 -25.33 2.53 26.64
C GLN A 103 -24.27 3.32 25.85
N PHE A 104 -23.75 4.38 26.44
CA PHE A 104 -22.70 5.20 25.84
C PHE A 104 -21.40 4.41 25.67
N ARG A 105 -21.06 3.57 26.66
CA ARG A 105 -19.93 2.62 26.56
C ARG A 105 -20.05 1.71 25.35
N HIS A 106 -21.22 1.11 25.13
CA HIS A 106 -21.44 0.23 23.99
C HIS A 106 -21.26 0.98 22.67
N VAL A 107 -21.83 2.18 22.54
CA VAL A 107 -21.67 3.02 21.34
C VAL A 107 -20.21 3.41 21.12
N ALA A 108 -19.53 3.93 22.15
CA ALA A 108 -18.12 4.31 22.07
C ALA A 108 -17.23 3.12 21.65
N LEU A 109 -17.37 1.96 22.30
CA LEU A 109 -16.58 0.79 21.96
C LEU A 109 -16.89 0.28 20.54
N ARG A 110 -18.15 0.35 20.10
CA ARG A 110 -18.54 -0.02 18.73
C ARG A 110 -17.88 0.89 17.68
N HIS A 111 -17.77 2.19 17.96
CA HIS A 111 -17.05 3.14 17.10
C HIS A 111 -15.55 2.87 17.12
N TYR A 112 -14.96 2.72 18.30
CA TYR A 112 -13.53 2.44 18.46
C TYR A 112 -13.10 1.14 17.77
N PHE A 113 -13.85 0.05 17.95
CA PHE A 113 -13.55 -1.22 17.28
C PHE A 113 -14.04 -1.26 15.82
N SER A 114 -14.67 -0.21 15.29
CA SER A 114 -15.09 -0.20 13.88
C SER A 114 -13.91 -0.18 12.91
N SER A 115 -12.77 0.35 13.33
CA SER A 115 -11.51 0.34 12.60
C SER A 115 -10.41 -0.13 13.55
N ILE A 116 -9.89 -1.34 13.33
CA ILE A 116 -8.85 -1.92 14.17
C ILE A 116 -7.51 -1.80 13.45
N ARG A 117 -6.53 -1.18 14.11
CA ARG A 117 -5.12 -1.25 13.73
C ARG A 117 -4.38 -2.26 14.60
N VAL A 118 -3.83 -3.28 13.97
CA VAL A 118 -2.96 -4.29 14.56
C VAL A 118 -1.52 -3.92 14.26
N VAL A 119 -0.67 -3.95 15.27
CA VAL A 119 0.78 -3.72 15.16
C VAL A 119 1.56 -5.01 15.36
N SER A 120 1.01 -6.00 16.07
CA SER A 120 1.67 -7.28 16.36
C SER A 120 0.70 -8.46 16.40
N ALA A 121 1.22 -9.68 16.24
CA ALA A 121 0.43 -10.91 16.37
C ALA A 121 -0.20 -11.07 17.76
N ARG A 122 0.53 -10.67 18.81
CA ARG A 122 0.03 -10.70 20.20
C ARG A 122 -1.18 -9.80 20.39
N GLN A 123 -1.16 -8.61 19.80
CA GLN A 123 -2.30 -7.69 19.86
C GLN A 123 -3.55 -8.27 19.17
N LEU A 124 -3.38 -8.89 18.00
CA LEU A 124 -4.48 -9.56 17.30
C LEU A 124 -5.04 -10.75 18.09
N ALA A 125 -4.17 -11.53 18.73
CA ALA A 125 -4.60 -12.59 19.64
C ALA A 125 -5.41 -12.01 20.82
N SER A 126 -4.96 -10.92 21.45
CA SER A 126 -5.70 -10.25 22.52
C SER A 126 -7.07 -9.73 22.06
N TYR A 127 -7.18 -9.16 20.85
CA TYR A 127 -8.49 -8.77 20.30
C TYR A 127 -9.40 -9.97 20.06
N THR A 128 -8.83 -11.10 19.65
CA THR A 128 -9.57 -12.35 19.44
C THR A 128 -10.08 -12.91 20.77
N ASP A 129 -9.28 -12.88 21.83
CA ASP A 129 -9.68 -13.28 23.17
C ASP A 129 -10.79 -12.39 23.73
N ILE A 130 -10.68 -11.07 23.53
CA ILE A 130 -11.74 -10.10 23.88
C ILE A 130 -13.02 -10.44 23.13
N HIS A 131 -12.94 -10.73 21.82
CA HIS A 131 -14.10 -11.14 21.05
C HIS A 131 -14.77 -12.37 21.68
N PHE A 132 -14.05 -13.47 21.91
CA PHE A 132 -14.63 -14.67 22.51
C PHE A 132 -15.20 -14.43 23.93
N SER A 133 -14.55 -13.58 24.73
CA SER A 133 -15.08 -13.18 26.05
C SER A 133 -16.41 -12.43 25.94
N LEU A 134 -16.55 -11.54 24.96
CA LEU A 134 -17.80 -10.82 24.71
C LEU A 134 -18.89 -11.73 24.16
N THR A 135 -18.56 -12.62 23.22
CA THR A 135 -19.52 -13.53 22.58
C THR A 135 -20.04 -14.58 23.57
N SER A 136 -19.19 -15.05 24.50
CA SER A 136 -19.59 -16.05 25.51
C SER A 136 -20.51 -15.48 26.60
N ARG A 137 -20.41 -14.18 26.90
CA ARG A 137 -21.23 -13.51 27.93
C ARG A 137 -22.58 -13.03 27.41
N ASN A 138 -22.72 -12.84 26.10
CA ASN A 138 -23.93 -12.28 25.53
C ASN A 138 -24.88 -13.37 25.05
N THR A 139 -25.99 -13.56 25.77
CA THR A 139 -27.05 -14.53 25.41
C THR A 139 -28.05 -13.98 24.40
N SER A 140 -27.98 -12.68 24.10
CA SER A 140 -28.90 -11.97 23.21
C SER A 140 -28.29 -11.74 21.82
N ARG A 141 -29.15 -11.62 20.80
CA ARG A 141 -28.82 -11.51 19.36
C ARG A 141 -28.09 -10.22 18.94
N ASP A 142 -27.55 -9.47 19.88
CA ASP A 142 -26.92 -8.18 19.60
C ASP A 142 -25.50 -8.37 19.06
N SER A 143 -25.14 -7.58 18.05
CA SER A 143 -23.80 -7.58 17.44
C SER A 143 -22.73 -7.27 18.50
N VAL A 144 -21.83 -8.22 18.78
CA VAL A 144 -20.74 -8.03 19.76
C VAL A 144 -19.37 -8.41 19.21
N GLY A 145 -18.34 -7.81 19.79
CA GLY A 145 -16.94 -8.03 19.40
C GLY A 145 -16.70 -7.69 17.94
N PHE A 146 -16.20 -8.65 17.16
CA PHE A 146 -15.80 -8.46 15.77
C PHE A 146 -16.92 -8.15 14.78
N ASP A 147 -18.19 -8.29 15.19
CA ASP A 147 -19.32 -7.85 14.36
C ASP A 147 -19.32 -6.33 14.11
N CYS A 148 -18.68 -5.51 14.93
CA CYS A 148 -18.61 -4.07 14.65
C CYS A 148 -17.46 -3.66 13.73
N VAL A 149 -16.50 -4.54 13.48
CA VAL A 149 -15.27 -4.23 12.73
C VAL A 149 -15.60 -4.11 11.25
N LYS A 150 -15.38 -2.92 10.70
CA LYS A 150 -15.55 -2.56 9.29
C LYS A 150 -14.22 -2.44 8.57
N THR A 151 -13.17 -2.04 9.28
CA THR A 151 -11.83 -1.83 8.74
C THR A 151 -10.81 -2.58 9.59
N LEU A 152 -9.92 -3.34 8.94
CA LEU A 152 -8.77 -3.97 9.58
C LEU A 152 -7.50 -3.49 8.88
N ILE A 153 -6.57 -2.96 9.67
CA ILE A 153 -5.24 -2.53 9.23
C ILE A 153 -4.22 -3.38 9.99
N ALA A 154 -3.37 -4.11 9.29
CA ALA A 154 -2.37 -4.96 9.94
C ALA A 154 -1.11 -5.10 9.10
N PRO A 155 0.08 -5.25 9.70
CA PRO A 155 1.24 -5.71 8.96
C PRO A 155 1.08 -7.20 8.65
N SER A 156 1.63 -7.62 7.51
CA SER A 156 1.56 -8.99 7.02
C SER A 156 2.06 -10.01 8.06
N HIS A 157 3.16 -9.73 8.76
CA HIS A 157 3.73 -10.64 9.76
C HIS A 157 2.81 -10.84 10.99
N ALA A 158 2.00 -9.84 11.36
CA ALA A 158 1.05 -9.99 12.47
C ALA A 158 -0.10 -10.94 12.09
N LEU A 159 -0.54 -10.90 10.82
CA LEU A 159 -1.57 -11.82 10.31
C LEU A 159 -1.03 -13.23 10.10
N ASP A 160 0.23 -13.37 9.68
CA ASP A 160 0.87 -14.68 9.45
C ASP A 160 1.09 -15.47 10.77
N LEU A 161 1.51 -14.77 11.83
CA LEU A 161 1.88 -15.40 13.10
C LEU A 161 0.70 -15.58 14.07
N ALA A 162 -0.37 -14.79 13.91
CA ALA A 162 -1.55 -14.90 14.77
C ALA A 162 -2.50 -16.01 14.28
N PRO A 163 -3.21 -16.71 15.19
CA PRO A 163 -4.31 -17.60 14.82
C PRO A 163 -5.55 -16.79 14.42
N TRP A 164 -5.42 -15.95 13.39
CA TRP A 164 -6.48 -15.07 12.96
C TRP A 164 -7.47 -15.81 12.05
N ASN A 165 -8.75 -15.53 12.22
CA ASN A 165 -9.80 -16.09 11.39
C ASN A 165 -10.64 -14.94 10.79
N PRO A 166 -10.44 -14.60 9.51
CA PRO A 166 -11.18 -13.52 8.87
C PRO A 166 -12.70 -13.70 8.89
N SER A 167 -13.20 -14.95 8.99
CA SER A 167 -14.63 -15.22 9.07
C SER A 167 -15.30 -14.69 10.34
N LEU A 168 -14.53 -14.40 11.40
CA LEU A 168 -15.05 -13.75 12.61
C LEU A 168 -15.40 -12.27 12.36
N LEU A 169 -14.78 -11.64 11.36
CA LEU A 169 -14.99 -10.23 11.01
C LEU A 169 -16.13 -10.09 9.98
N ARG A 170 -17.33 -10.55 10.34
CA ARG A 170 -18.48 -10.69 9.41
C ARG A 170 -18.86 -9.40 8.67
N ASN A 171 -18.58 -8.25 9.28
CA ASN A 171 -18.90 -6.92 8.76
C ASN A 171 -17.69 -6.18 8.18
N LEU A 172 -16.55 -6.87 8.00
CA LEU A 172 -15.36 -6.30 7.39
C LEU A 172 -15.65 -5.86 5.96
N LYS A 173 -15.40 -4.59 5.68
CA LYS A 173 -15.55 -3.95 4.36
C LYS A 173 -14.21 -3.56 3.75
N HIS A 174 -13.24 -3.21 4.60
CA HIS A 174 -11.92 -2.73 4.20
C HIS A 174 -10.83 -3.54 4.90
N LEU A 175 -9.92 -4.12 4.12
CA LEU A 175 -8.74 -4.82 4.62
C LEU A 175 -7.50 -4.13 4.05
N MET A 176 -6.63 -3.64 4.93
CA MET A 176 -5.34 -3.06 4.58
C MET A 176 -4.21 -3.88 5.19
N ILE A 177 -3.29 -4.35 4.35
CA ILE A 177 -2.15 -5.15 4.77
C ILE A 177 -0.85 -4.52 4.28
N THR A 178 0.09 -4.29 5.19
CA THR A 178 1.40 -3.71 4.87
C THR A 178 2.48 -4.79 4.87
N PHE A 179 3.28 -4.87 3.80
CA PHE A 179 4.33 -5.88 3.62
C PHE A 179 5.76 -5.35 3.90
N SER A 180 5.91 -4.42 4.86
CA SER A 180 7.20 -3.76 5.13
C SER A 180 8.35 -4.70 5.50
N SER A 181 8.05 -5.85 6.10
CA SER A 181 9.05 -6.84 6.51
C SER A 181 9.16 -8.03 5.54
N ASP A 182 8.58 -7.92 4.35
CA ASP A 182 8.64 -8.96 3.32
C ASP A 182 9.63 -8.61 2.22
N GLY A 183 10.48 -9.58 1.90
CA GLY A 183 11.26 -9.59 0.67
C GLY A 183 10.62 -10.48 -0.39
N ARG A 184 11.33 -10.68 -1.50
CA ARG A 184 10.86 -11.47 -2.66
C ARG A 184 10.29 -12.84 -2.31
N LYS A 185 11.02 -13.61 -1.49
CA LYS A 185 10.68 -15.00 -1.15
C LYS A 185 9.60 -15.06 -0.06
N SER A 186 9.67 -14.20 0.95
CA SER A 186 8.71 -14.21 2.06
C SER A 186 7.33 -13.71 1.65
N GLN A 187 7.22 -12.73 0.75
CA GLN A 187 5.93 -12.20 0.27
C GLN A 187 5.01 -13.33 -0.23
N ALA A 188 5.51 -14.18 -1.14
CA ALA A 188 4.69 -15.24 -1.75
C ALA A 188 4.22 -16.26 -0.70
N THR A 189 5.12 -16.72 0.16
CA THR A 189 4.80 -17.68 1.23
C THR A 189 3.80 -17.08 2.22
N ARG A 190 3.98 -15.81 2.60
CA ARG A 190 3.13 -15.12 3.57
C ARG A 190 1.73 -14.85 3.01
N LEU A 191 1.63 -14.45 1.74
CA LEU A 191 0.33 -14.31 1.05
C LEU A 191 -0.43 -15.64 1.02
N GLN A 192 0.25 -16.74 0.72
CA GLN A 192 -0.37 -18.06 0.72
C GLN A 192 -0.90 -18.42 2.10
N ARG A 193 -0.16 -18.17 3.19
CA ARG A 193 -0.63 -18.45 4.56
C ARG A 193 -1.78 -17.56 5.01
N ILE A 194 -1.75 -16.27 4.66
CA ILE A 194 -2.80 -15.32 5.04
C ILE A 194 -4.10 -15.59 4.27
N PHE A 195 -4.00 -15.91 2.98
CA PHE A 195 -5.17 -15.97 2.08
C PHE A 195 -5.66 -17.37 1.76
N SER A 196 -4.89 -18.43 2.02
CA SER A 196 -5.37 -19.80 1.81
C SER A 196 -6.27 -20.23 2.95
N PRO A 197 -7.48 -20.74 2.66
CA PRO A 197 -8.31 -21.35 3.69
C PRO A 197 -7.59 -22.54 4.33
N PRO A 198 -7.73 -22.75 5.65
CA PRO A 198 -7.43 -24.03 6.25
C PRO A 198 -8.22 -25.14 5.55
N ALA A 199 -7.62 -26.32 5.38
CA ALA A 199 -8.27 -27.47 4.71
C ALA A 199 -9.62 -27.88 5.33
N THR A 200 -9.89 -27.46 6.57
CA THR A 200 -11.11 -27.73 7.33
C THR A 200 -12.27 -26.77 7.03
N HIS A 201 -12.05 -25.67 6.29
CA HIS A 201 -13.09 -24.69 6.01
C HIS A 201 -13.90 -25.05 4.76
N LEU A 202 -15.19 -25.36 4.94
CA LEU A 202 -16.15 -25.58 3.85
C LEU A 202 -16.80 -24.29 3.34
N SER A 203 -16.60 -23.16 4.03
CA SER A 203 -17.16 -21.85 3.72
C SER A 203 -16.10 -20.87 3.19
N SER A 204 -16.55 -19.75 2.61
CA SER A 204 -15.65 -18.69 2.15
C SER A 204 -14.77 -18.18 3.29
N TRP A 205 -13.44 -18.25 3.13
CA TRP A 205 -12.47 -17.80 4.13
C TRP A 205 -12.64 -16.32 4.49
N PHE A 206 -12.93 -15.50 3.48
CA PHE A 206 -13.19 -14.08 3.63
C PHE A 206 -14.68 -13.73 3.66
N PRO A 207 -15.07 -12.70 4.45
CA PRO A 207 -16.43 -12.18 4.44
C PRO A 207 -16.85 -11.69 3.05
N SER A 208 -18.06 -12.06 2.61
CA SER A 208 -18.64 -11.58 1.34
C SER A 208 -18.90 -10.07 1.30
N ARG A 209 -18.86 -9.41 2.47
CA ARG A 209 -18.99 -7.95 2.62
C ARG A 209 -17.68 -7.20 2.38
N LEU A 210 -16.55 -7.90 2.21
CA LEU A 210 -15.28 -7.26 1.91
C LEU A 210 -15.33 -6.64 0.51
N THR A 211 -15.26 -5.32 0.47
CA THR A 211 -15.39 -4.53 -0.77
C THR A 211 -14.09 -3.84 -1.18
N SER A 212 -13.16 -3.62 -0.25
CA SER A 212 -11.92 -2.91 -0.48
C SER A 212 -10.74 -3.71 0.07
N LEU A 213 -9.75 -3.96 -0.77
CA LEU A 213 -8.48 -4.59 -0.40
C LEU A 213 -7.32 -3.68 -0.77
N THR A 214 -6.48 -3.37 0.21
CA THR A 214 -5.30 -2.52 0.04
C THR A 214 -4.06 -3.28 0.51
N LEU A 215 -3.12 -3.55 -0.38
CA LEU A 215 -1.81 -4.10 -0.04
C LEU A 215 -0.73 -3.07 -0.39
N THR A 216 0.07 -2.66 0.60
CA THR A 216 1.13 -1.64 0.43
C THR A 216 2.50 -2.19 0.77
N LYS A 217 3.55 -1.49 0.32
CA LYS A 217 4.95 -1.90 0.53
C LYS A 217 5.22 -3.32 0.03
N LEU A 218 4.54 -3.72 -1.03
CA LEU A 218 4.81 -4.98 -1.72
C LEU A 218 6.21 -4.94 -2.32
N TRP A 219 6.86 -6.10 -2.40
CA TRP A 219 8.11 -6.28 -3.12
C TRP A 219 7.90 -6.29 -4.64
N ARG A 220 6.80 -6.88 -5.10
CA ARG A 220 6.43 -6.94 -6.52
C ARG A 220 4.95 -7.17 -6.71
N ILE A 221 4.42 -6.65 -7.81
CA ILE A 221 3.07 -6.92 -8.30
C ILE A 221 3.20 -7.79 -9.56
N ASP A 222 2.93 -9.09 -9.42
CA ASP A 222 3.03 -10.08 -10.50
C ASP A 222 1.70 -10.81 -10.76
N VAL A 223 1.65 -11.60 -11.84
CA VAL A 223 0.47 -12.38 -12.23
C VAL A 223 0.05 -13.39 -11.15
N SER A 224 1.00 -13.94 -10.38
CA SER A 224 0.73 -14.93 -9.35
C SER A 224 0.01 -14.32 -8.14
N LEU A 225 0.49 -13.15 -7.69
CA LEU A 225 -0.17 -12.31 -6.70
C LEU A 225 -1.60 -12.01 -7.16
N LEU A 226 -1.77 -11.46 -8.37
CA LEU A 226 -3.08 -11.08 -8.87
C LEU A 226 -4.05 -12.27 -8.91
N LYS A 227 -3.60 -13.46 -9.34
CA LYS A 227 -4.41 -14.68 -9.31
C LYS A 227 -4.80 -15.10 -7.90
N THR A 228 -3.85 -15.07 -6.96
CA THR A 228 -4.08 -15.41 -5.54
C THR A 228 -5.11 -14.48 -4.91
N LEU A 229 -5.03 -13.18 -5.19
CA LEU A 229 -6.00 -12.22 -4.70
C LEU A 229 -7.36 -12.40 -5.37
N ALA A 230 -7.37 -12.58 -6.69
CA ALA A 230 -8.61 -12.74 -7.43
C ALA A 230 -9.40 -13.98 -7.02
N SER A 231 -8.72 -15.09 -6.69
CA SER A 231 -9.37 -16.29 -6.17
C SER A 231 -9.86 -16.14 -4.72
N ALA A 232 -9.14 -15.40 -3.88
CA ALA A 232 -9.53 -15.18 -2.48
C ALA A 232 -10.67 -14.18 -2.30
N PHE A 233 -10.83 -13.21 -3.22
CA PHE A 233 -11.60 -11.98 -2.96
C PHE A 233 -12.65 -11.63 -4.03
N ALA A 234 -13.50 -12.58 -4.42
CA ALA A 234 -14.47 -12.40 -5.53
C ALA A 234 -15.42 -11.18 -5.41
N SER A 235 -15.69 -10.69 -4.20
CA SER A 235 -16.59 -9.55 -3.93
C SER A 235 -15.91 -8.17 -3.93
N VAL A 236 -14.58 -8.11 -4.07
CA VAL A 236 -13.83 -6.85 -3.99
C VAL A 236 -14.17 -5.93 -5.17
N LYS A 237 -14.49 -4.68 -4.82
CA LYS A 237 -14.80 -3.58 -5.75
C LYS A 237 -13.61 -2.65 -5.92
N ILE A 238 -12.83 -2.46 -4.87
CA ILE A 238 -11.67 -1.57 -4.83
C ILE A 238 -10.44 -2.42 -4.51
N LEU A 239 -9.54 -2.56 -5.48
CA LEU A 239 -8.27 -3.26 -5.30
C LEU A 239 -7.12 -2.26 -5.43
N HIS A 240 -6.37 -2.07 -4.36
CA HIS A 240 -5.20 -1.21 -4.34
C HIS A 240 -3.96 -2.03 -3.99
N LEU A 241 -3.03 -2.13 -4.94
CA LEU A 241 -1.76 -2.81 -4.74
C LEU A 241 -0.66 -1.78 -4.97
N SER A 242 0.33 -1.72 -4.10
CA SER A 242 1.46 -0.81 -4.30
C SER A 242 2.77 -1.40 -3.82
N CYS A 243 3.79 -1.23 -4.65
CA CYS A 243 5.19 -1.49 -4.32
C CYS A 243 6.06 -0.23 -4.34
N SER A 244 5.55 0.90 -4.84
CA SER A 244 6.35 2.13 -4.99
C SER A 244 6.79 2.77 -3.67
N GLU A 245 6.13 2.42 -2.56
CA GLU A 245 6.56 2.83 -1.20
C GLU A 245 7.94 2.31 -0.80
N GLN A 246 8.41 1.25 -1.44
CA GLN A 246 9.70 0.64 -1.13
C GLN A 246 10.85 1.33 -1.88
N LEU A 247 10.55 2.29 -2.78
CA LEU A 247 11.58 3.08 -3.45
C LEU A 247 11.97 4.25 -2.56
N ASP A 248 13.25 4.31 -2.16
CA ASP A 248 13.78 5.47 -1.46
C ASP A 248 14.14 6.56 -2.47
N VAL A 249 13.29 7.56 -2.51
CA VAL A 249 13.39 8.73 -3.38
C VAL A 249 13.78 9.99 -2.62
N SER A 250 14.04 9.84 -1.31
CA SER A 250 14.18 10.94 -0.37
C SER A 250 15.60 11.15 0.12
N CYS A 251 16.46 10.12 -0.02
CA CYS A 251 17.85 10.17 0.39
C CYS A 251 18.78 10.67 -0.73
N CYS A 252 19.39 9.74 -1.47
CA CYS A 252 20.37 10.00 -2.53
C CYS A 252 20.24 8.97 -3.67
N TRP A 253 20.96 9.17 -4.77
CA TRP A 253 20.92 8.24 -5.91
C TRP A 253 21.32 6.80 -5.55
N PRO A 254 22.42 6.54 -4.80
CA PRO A 254 22.75 5.18 -4.38
C PRO A 254 21.63 4.48 -3.59
N CYS A 255 20.93 5.19 -2.69
CA CYS A 255 19.79 4.62 -1.96
C CYS A 255 18.60 4.34 -2.90
N PHE A 256 18.35 5.22 -3.88
CA PHE A 256 17.35 4.96 -4.91
C PHE A 256 17.72 3.73 -5.74
N GLU A 257 18.94 3.66 -6.23
CA GLU A 257 19.48 2.55 -7.02
C GLU A 257 19.35 1.24 -6.24
N GLU A 258 19.83 1.19 -5.00
CA GLU A 258 19.68 0.04 -4.10
C GLU A 258 18.20 -0.37 -3.95
N SER A 259 17.32 0.58 -3.60
CA SER A 259 15.89 0.29 -3.41
C SER A 259 15.17 -0.12 -4.71
N SER A 260 15.62 0.38 -5.86
CA SER A 260 15.09 0.01 -7.19
C SER A 260 15.46 -1.41 -7.59
N THR A 261 16.69 -1.85 -7.28
CA THR A 261 17.11 -3.25 -7.49
C THR A 261 16.37 -4.24 -6.57
N ALA A 262 15.96 -3.77 -5.40
CA ALA A 262 15.12 -4.53 -4.49
C ALA A 262 13.70 -4.71 -5.07
N VAL A 263 13.06 -3.67 -5.59
CA VAL A 263 11.62 -3.74 -5.88
C VAL A 263 11.30 -3.80 -7.37
N VAL A 264 10.42 -4.73 -7.77
CA VAL A 264 9.93 -4.74 -9.16
C VAL A 264 8.87 -3.68 -9.33
N HIS A 265 9.30 -2.50 -9.79
CA HIS A 265 8.46 -1.32 -9.93
C HIS A 265 8.15 -0.95 -11.40
N SER A 266 9.02 -1.29 -12.36
CA SER A 266 8.82 -1.03 -13.80
C SER A 266 8.91 -2.33 -14.60
N PRO A 267 7.80 -3.02 -14.89
CA PRO A 267 7.86 -4.38 -15.42
C PRO A 267 8.12 -4.46 -16.94
N ILE A 268 8.18 -3.35 -17.65
CA ILE A 268 8.47 -3.29 -19.10
C ILE A 268 9.83 -2.60 -19.29
N PRO A 269 10.74 -3.15 -20.12
CA PRO A 269 10.58 -4.34 -20.96
C PRO A 269 10.95 -5.67 -20.28
N ASN A 270 11.52 -5.63 -19.07
CA ASN A 270 12.22 -6.78 -18.48
C ASN A 270 11.32 -8.01 -18.21
N TYR A 271 10.07 -7.79 -17.80
CA TYR A 271 9.12 -8.86 -17.48
C TYR A 271 8.03 -9.02 -18.54
N PHE A 272 7.69 -7.93 -19.22
CA PHE A 272 6.76 -7.95 -20.35
C PHE A 272 7.35 -7.14 -21.49
N SER A 273 7.31 -7.72 -22.70
CA SER A 273 7.85 -7.07 -23.89
C SER A 273 7.11 -5.78 -24.28
N ASN A 274 5.84 -5.64 -23.90
CA ASN A 274 5.03 -4.45 -24.18
C ASN A 274 3.79 -4.37 -23.27
N ILE A 275 3.10 -3.23 -23.36
CA ILE A 275 1.88 -2.91 -22.61
C ILE A 275 0.76 -3.90 -22.88
N THR A 276 0.59 -4.34 -24.12
CA THR A 276 -0.46 -5.28 -24.49
C THR A 276 -0.27 -6.60 -23.75
N LYS A 277 0.95 -7.16 -23.74
CA LYS A 277 1.25 -8.38 -22.99
C LYS A 277 1.04 -8.21 -21.48
N LEU A 278 1.51 -7.10 -20.91
CA LEU A 278 1.28 -6.81 -19.48
C LEU A 278 -0.22 -6.79 -19.15
N THR A 279 -1.00 -6.04 -19.92
CA THR A 279 -2.44 -5.87 -19.68
C THR A 279 -3.25 -7.12 -19.99
N ASP A 280 -2.86 -7.93 -20.97
CA ASP A 280 -3.42 -9.27 -21.23
C ASP A 280 -3.27 -10.15 -19.98
N HIS A 281 -2.04 -10.32 -19.49
CA HIS A 281 -1.75 -11.18 -18.35
C HIS A 281 -2.41 -10.69 -17.06
N PHE A 282 -2.43 -9.37 -16.82
CA PHE A 282 -3.07 -8.80 -15.64
C PHE A 282 -4.58 -8.92 -15.70
N ALA A 283 -5.20 -8.65 -16.85
CA ALA A 283 -6.65 -8.81 -17.02
C ALA A 283 -7.10 -10.26 -16.86
N ASP A 284 -6.34 -11.22 -17.41
CA ASP A 284 -6.64 -12.63 -17.27
C ASP A 284 -6.53 -13.09 -15.80
N ALA A 285 -5.53 -12.59 -15.07
CA ALA A 285 -5.37 -12.88 -13.64
C ALA A 285 -6.49 -12.28 -12.79
N LEU A 286 -6.95 -11.07 -13.13
CA LEU A 286 -8.00 -10.34 -12.40
C LEU A 286 -9.43 -10.75 -12.82
N LYS A 287 -9.58 -11.56 -13.86
CA LYS A 287 -10.88 -12.01 -14.39
C LYS A 287 -11.88 -12.52 -13.33
N PRO A 288 -11.47 -13.25 -12.27
CA PRO A 288 -12.39 -13.68 -11.21
C PRO A 288 -13.06 -12.54 -10.41
N LEU A 289 -12.47 -11.34 -10.40
CA LEU A 289 -13.00 -10.18 -9.66
C LEU A 289 -14.14 -9.50 -10.43
N THR A 290 -15.29 -10.16 -10.47
CA THR A 290 -16.45 -9.73 -11.27
C THR A 290 -17.06 -8.39 -10.85
N GLN A 291 -16.74 -7.88 -9.66
CA GLN A 291 -17.23 -6.60 -9.14
C GLN A 291 -16.18 -5.49 -9.13
N LEU A 292 -14.98 -5.76 -9.66
CA LEU A 292 -13.86 -4.80 -9.61
C LEU A 292 -14.20 -3.53 -10.38
N ALA A 293 -14.37 -2.43 -9.65
CA ALA A 293 -14.73 -1.12 -10.18
C ALA A 293 -13.51 -0.18 -10.18
N ASP A 294 -12.69 -0.24 -9.14
CA ASP A 294 -11.55 0.65 -8.96
C ASP A 294 -10.30 -0.20 -8.74
N LEU A 295 -9.33 -0.06 -9.64
CA LEU A 295 -8.07 -0.79 -9.60
C LEU A 295 -6.92 0.20 -9.49
N HIS A 296 -6.04 0.02 -8.51
CA HIS A 296 -4.76 0.71 -8.46
C HIS A 296 -3.63 -0.31 -8.47
N LEU A 297 -2.71 -0.14 -9.41
CA LEU A 297 -1.49 -0.93 -9.57
C LEU A 297 -0.31 0.01 -9.41
N GLY A 298 0.28 0.01 -8.22
CA GLY A 298 1.40 0.87 -7.83
C GLY A 298 2.73 0.40 -8.42
N ILE A 299 2.73 0.19 -9.74
CA ILE A 299 3.89 0.03 -10.60
C ILE A 299 4.03 1.27 -11.49
N PHE A 300 5.25 1.58 -11.91
CA PHE A 300 5.55 2.60 -12.88
C PHE A 300 5.51 2.01 -14.30
N LEU A 301 4.87 2.73 -15.23
CA LEU A 301 4.87 2.38 -16.66
C LEU A 301 5.93 3.17 -17.46
N SER A 302 6.87 3.81 -16.74
CA SER A 302 8.10 4.34 -17.31
C SER A 302 9.07 3.21 -17.61
N ASP A 303 9.88 3.39 -18.65
CA ASP A 303 11.05 2.53 -18.86
C ASP A 303 11.98 2.66 -17.65
N GLU A 304 12.73 1.62 -17.31
CA GLU A 304 13.75 1.68 -16.26
C GLU A 304 14.82 2.73 -16.56
N GLU A 305 15.29 2.75 -17.82
CA GLU A 305 16.18 3.77 -18.40
C GLU A 305 15.64 5.20 -18.31
N MET A 306 14.36 5.40 -17.97
CA MET A 306 13.79 6.73 -17.81
C MET A 306 14.49 7.51 -16.71
N VAL A 307 14.86 6.83 -15.63
CA VAL A 307 15.52 7.44 -14.49
C VAL A 307 16.99 7.72 -14.81
N GLU A 308 17.67 6.79 -15.49
CA GLU A 308 19.03 7.00 -16.02
C GLU A 308 19.08 8.20 -16.96
N ARG A 309 18.16 8.27 -17.93
CA ARG A 309 18.01 9.42 -18.84
C ARG A 309 17.71 10.72 -18.10
N HIS A 310 17.02 10.66 -16.95
CA HIS A 310 16.79 11.83 -16.13
C HIS A 310 18.11 12.37 -15.55
N LEU A 311 19.02 11.48 -15.14
CA LEU A 311 20.34 11.85 -14.65
C LEU A 311 21.21 12.46 -15.75
N GLU A 312 21.17 11.93 -16.98
CA GLU A 312 22.00 12.43 -18.10
C GLU A 312 21.81 13.92 -18.39
N HIS A 313 20.58 14.42 -18.29
CA HIS A 313 20.28 15.84 -18.54
C HIS A 313 20.08 16.64 -17.24
N TYR A 314 20.25 16.02 -16.08
CA TYR A 314 20.22 16.70 -14.79
C TYR A 314 21.45 17.64 -14.66
N ASP A 315 22.62 17.17 -15.08
CA ASP A 315 23.88 17.90 -14.86
C ASP A 315 24.22 18.97 -15.92
N THR A 316 23.41 19.15 -16.95
CA THR A 316 23.78 20.07 -18.05
C THR A 316 22.62 20.95 -18.52
N PRO A 317 22.64 22.27 -18.21
CA PRO A 317 21.75 23.26 -18.83
C PRO A 317 21.79 23.21 -20.38
N LEU A 318 22.94 22.81 -20.93
CA LEU A 318 23.14 22.54 -22.36
C LEU A 318 22.30 21.37 -22.88
N ALA A 319 22.09 20.30 -22.09
CA ALA A 319 21.26 19.17 -22.52
C ALA A 319 19.79 19.57 -22.65
N PHE A 320 19.28 20.48 -21.80
CA PHE A 320 17.92 21.00 -21.96
C PHE A 320 17.76 21.76 -23.28
N ASP A 321 18.70 22.67 -23.59
CA ASP A 321 18.64 23.46 -24.82
C ASP A 321 18.84 22.60 -26.07
N GLN A 322 19.75 21.61 -26.02
CA GLN A 322 19.92 20.61 -27.06
C GLN A 322 18.66 19.76 -27.26
N THR A 323 18.01 19.33 -26.17
CA THR A 323 16.78 18.52 -26.23
C THR A 323 15.61 19.32 -26.80
N LEU A 324 15.44 20.58 -26.40
CA LEU A 324 14.45 21.49 -26.98
C LEU A 324 14.71 21.68 -28.48
N ARG A 325 15.96 21.96 -28.86
CA ARG A 325 16.33 22.09 -30.28
C ARG A 325 16.08 20.79 -31.03
N ALA A 326 16.40 19.62 -30.50
CA ALA A 326 16.17 18.35 -31.18
C ALA A 326 14.66 18.04 -31.36
N ALA A 327 13.85 18.30 -30.33
CA ALA A 327 12.42 17.99 -30.37
C ALA A 327 11.58 18.98 -31.18
N PHE A 328 11.96 20.25 -31.19
CA PHE A 328 11.27 21.31 -31.91
C PHE A 328 12.01 21.75 -33.17
N SER A 329 13.15 21.13 -33.51
CA SER A 329 13.77 21.33 -34.82
C SER A 329 12.73 20.94 -35.88
N PRO A 330 12.43 21.83 -36.83
CA PRO A 330 11.59 21.46 -37.95
C PRO A 330 12.28 20.28 -38.61
N LYS A 331 11.70 19.07 -38.48
CA LYS A 331 12.12 17.93 -39.28
C LYS A 331 12.08 18.43 -40.71
N ARG A 332 13.25 18.70 -41.30
CA ARG A 332 13.36 18.92 -42.74
C ARG A 332 12.57 17.79 -43.35
N ALA A 333 11.51 18.13 -44.10
CA ALA A 333 10.69 17.17 -44.81
C ALA A 333 11.66 16.14 -45.39
N SER A 334 11.60 14.89 -44.92
CA SER A 334 12.48 13.87 -45.48
C SER A 334 12.12 13.82 -46.94
N LEU A 335 13.02 14.32 -47.80
CA LEU A 335 12.96 14.10 -49.22
C LEU A 335 13.00 12.59 -49.38
N PHE A 336 11.81 12.01 -49.55
CA PHE A 336 11.67 10.68 -50.11
C PHE A 336 12.10 10.84 -51.56
N THR A 337 13.41 10.74 -51.80
CA THR A 337 14.00 10.79 -53.12
C THR A 337 13.64 9.48 -53.81
N GLY A 338 12.52 9.51 -54.55
CA GLY A 338 12.29 8.53 -55.60
C GLY A 338 13.45 8.59 -56.59
N THR A 339 13.94 7.42 -56.95
CA THR A 339 15.07 7.19 -57.85
C THR A 339 14.83 7.91 -59.19
N VAL A 340 15.61 8.95 -59.47
CA VAL A 340 15.79 9.49 -60.82
C VAL A 340 17.26 9.41 -61.16
N LEU A 341 17.55 8.59 -62.16
CA LEU A 341 18.83 8.51 -62.87
C LEU A 341 19.17 9.87 -63.49
N SER A 342 20.32 10.44 -63.17
CA SER A 342 21.10 11.24 -64.12
C SER A 342 22.53 11.45 -63.63
N GLN A 343 23.45 11.29 -64.58
CA GLN A 343 24.90 11.49 -64.51
C GLN A 343 25.25 12.96 -64.26
N LEU A 344 26.31 13.23 -63.48
CA LEU A 344 27.61 13.71 -63.98
C LEU A 344 28.62 13.91 -62.84
N GLU A 345 29.88 13.77 -63.21
CA GLU A 345 31.15 13.89 -62.46
C GLU A 345 31.29 15.29 -61.79
N THR A 346 32.18 15.60 -60.83
CA THR A 346 33.66 15.52 -60.89
C THR A 346 34.28 15.89 -59.52
N GLU A 347 35.38 15.22 -59.16
CA GLU A 347 36.58 15.62 -58.35
C GLU A 347 36.44 16.25 -56.93
N SER A 348 36.89 15.53 -55.90
CA SER A 348 38.22 15.61 -55.23
C SER A 348 38.41 16.83 -54.30
N ILE A 349 38.56 16.59 -52.99
CA ILE A 349 39.68 17.06 -52.16
C ILE A 349 39.75 16.23 -50.86
N THR A 350 40.98 15.84 -50.59
CA THR A 350 41.60 15.11 -49.50
C THR A 350 41.51 15.79 -48.13
N GLY A 351 41.43 14.98 -47.07
CA GLY A 351 41.82 15.36 -45.71
C GLY A 351 41.39 14.34 -44.64
N PRO A 352 42.28 13.47 -44.13
CA PRO A 352 41.99 12.64 -42.97
C PRO A 352 42.28 13.46 -41.71
N ILE A 353 41.26 13.71 -40.89
CA ILE A 353 41.48 14.30 -39.57
C ILE A 353 41.71 13.17 -38.58
N SER A 354 42.99 13.03 -38.20
CA SER A 354 43.50 12.19 -37.12
C SER A 354 43.32 12.93 -35.79
N TYR A 355 42.79 12.24 -34.78
CA TYR A 355 42.90 12.66 -33.39
C TYR A 355 43.50 11.51 -32.58
N SER A 356 44.60 11.81 -31.92
CA SER A 356 45.32 10.94 -31.00
C SER A 356 44.55 10.81 -29.68
N VAL A 357 44.28 9.58 -29.30
CA VAL A 357 44.11 9.15 -27.91
C VAL A 357 45.47 9.29 -27.23
N ASP A 358 45.50 9.89 -26.04
CA ASP A 358 46.34 9.50 -24.89
C ASP A 358 46.21 10.56 -23.80
N GLN A 359 45.55 10.18 -22.70
CA GLN A 359 46.05 10.48 -21.37
C GLN A 359 45.44 9.50 -20.38
N ASP A 360 46.32 8.67 -19.84
CA ASP A 360 46.12 7.82 -18.69
C ASP A 360 45.69 8.67 -17.50
N ASP A 361 44.42 8.59 -17.12
CA ASP A 361 43.97 9.04 -15.81
C ASP A 361 44.06 7.86 -14.84
N GLU A 362 44.90 8.09 -13.83
CA GLU A 362 45.23 7.18 -12.76
C GLU A 362 43.96 6.70 -12.03
N LYS A 363 43.91 5.39 -11.78
CA LYS A 363 42.96 4.78 -10.84
C LYS A 363 43.27 5.25 -9.43
N GLU A 364 42.67 6.37 -9.01
CA GLU A 364 42.44 6.63 -7.60
C GLU A 364 41.28 5.73 -7.13
N GLU A 365 41.64 4.66 -6.41
CA GLU A 365 40.69 3.96 -5.55
C GLU A 365 40.21 4.93 -4.47
N SER A 366 39.03 5.54 -4.71
CA SER A 366 38.40 6.42 -3.74
C SER A 366 37.95 5.60 -2.53
N HIS A 367 38.70 5.71 -1.44
CA HIS A 367 38.25 5.31 -0.11
C HIS A 367 36.96 6.07 0.24
N CYS A 368 35.89 5.33 0.49
CA CYS A 368 34.64 5.82 1.10
C CYS A 368 34.92 6.19 2.57
N GLY A 369 35.51 7.36 2.77
CA GLY A 369 35.83 7.92 4.08
C GLY A 369 35.15 9.28 4.23
N ALA A 370 34.14 9.32 5.11
CA ALA A 370 33.28 10.45 5.43
C ALA A 370 32.31 10.86 4.31
N CYS A 371 31.01 10.72 4.60
CA CYS A 371 29.93 11.35 3.84
C CYS A 371 30.10 12.87 3.90
N THR A 372 30.89 13.43 2.99
CA THR A 372 30.75 14.81 2.53
C THR A 372 29.28 15.00 2.19
N GLU A 373 28.68 16.12 2.59
CA GLU A 373 27.25 16.43 2.38
C GLU A 373 26.82 16.15 0.94
N VAL A 374 26.35 14.93 0.67
CA VAL A 374 25.78 14.55 -0.61
C VAL A 374 24.49 15.35 -0.68
N LEU A 375 24.47 16.34 -1.56
CA LEU A 375 23.29 17.17 -1.79
C LEU A 375 22.09 16.24 -2.01
N PRO A 376 20.97 16.46 -1.31
CA PRO A 376 19.81 15.57 -1.36
C PRO A 376 19.36 15.38 -2.80
N PHE A 377 18.79 14.19 -3.07
CA PHE A 377 18.31 13.80 -4.40
C PHE A 377 17.66 14.99 -5.13
N PRO A 378 18.31 15.52 -6.18
CA PRO A 378 18.03 16.88 -6.62
C PRO A 378 16.83 16.88 -7.54
N HIS A 379 15.65 17.00 -6.93
CA HIS A 379 14.34 17.08 -7.57
C HIS A 379 14.01 15.88 -8.47
N GLY A 380 13.04 15.05 -8.08
CA GLY A 380 12.62 13.90 -8.87
C GLY A 380 12.23 14.24 -10.32
N PRO A 381 12.12 13.24 -11.21
CA PRO A 381 11.81 13.46 -12.64
C PRO A 381 10.63 14.40 -12.88
N GLU A 382 9.66 14.46 -11.96
CA GLU A 382 8.50 15.33 -11.95
C GLU A 382 8.79 16.84 -11.89
N LEU A 383 9.93 17.21 -11.33
CA LEU A 383 10.42 18.58 -11.21
C LEU A 383 11.38 18.95 -12.36
N CYS A 384 11.87 17.98 -13.13
CA CYS A 384 12.75 18.22 -14.28
C CYS A 384 11.98 18.74 -15.50
N SER A 385 12.29 19.97 -15.94
CA SER A 385 11.69 20.60 -17.13
C SER A 385 11.86 19.78 -18.41
N THR A 386 13.03 19.17 -18.62
CA THR A 386 13.31 18.29 -19.77
C THR A 386 12.37 17.10 -19.78
N CYS A 387 12.30 16.37 -18.66
CA CYS A 387 11.42 15.22 -18.51
C CYS A 387 9.94 15.61 -18.63
N LYS A 388 9.55 16.76 -18.07
CA LYS A 388 8.16 17.23 -18.03
C LYS A 388 7.63 17.68 -19.39
N LEU A 389 8.45 18.37 -20.18
CA LEU A 389 8.02 19.01 -21.43
C LEU A 389 8.28 18.13 -22.66
N VAL A 390 9.44 17.50 -22.74
CA VAL A 390 9.96 16.95 -24.01
C VAL A 390 10.32 15.47 -23.92
N GLY A 391 10.78 15.03 -22.75
CA GLY A 391 11.27 13.68 -22.54
C GLY A 391 10.19 12.69 -22.13
N SER A 392 10.22 12.32 -20.87
CA SER A 392 9.60 11.10 -20.35
C SER A 392 8.12 11.26 -20.00
N ALA A 393 7.67 12.43 -19.56
CA ALA A 393 6.32 12.63 -19.06
C ALA A 393 5.24 12.35 -20.12
N PRO A 394 5.26 12.93 -21.34
CA PRO A 394 4.24 12.64 -22.34
C PRO A 394 4.18 11.15 -22.71
N LYS A 395 5.34 10.49 -22.82
CA LYS A 395 5.44 9.06 -23.14
C LYS A 395 4.82 8.20 -22.05
N VAL A 396 5.25 8.38 -20.80
CA VAL A 396 4.69 7.67 -19.63
C VAL A 396 3.19 7.90 -19.55
N ARG A 397 2.76 9.13 -19.78
CA ARG A 397 1.35 9.48 -19.70
C ARG A 397 0.47 8.82 -20.75
N THR A 398 0.99 8.70 -21.97
CA THR A 398 0.32 7.95 -23.06
C THR A 398 0.25 6.47 -22.73
N ARG A 399 1.34 5.86 -22.23
CA ARG A 399 1.36 4.46 -21.83
C ARG A 399 0.36 4.13 -20.71
N GLU A 400 0.24 5.00 -19.71
CA GLU A 400 -0.77 4.86 -18.65
C GLU A 400 -2.19 4.87 -19.23
N LEU A 401 -2.48 5.74 -20.21
CA LEU A 401 -3.79 5.79 -20.87
C LEU A 401 -4.04 4.54 -21.72
N GLU A 402 -3.06 4.11 -22.50
CA GLU A 402 -3.12 2.89 -23.32
C GLU A 402 -3.34 1.64 -22.45
N ALA A 403 -2.54 1.47 -21.40
CA ALA A 403 -2.67 0.35 -20.48
C ALA A 403 -4.06 0.35 -19.81
N SER A 404 -4.54 1.51 -19.37
CA SER A 404 -5.87 1.65 -18.77
C SER A 404 -6.98 1.33 -19.77
N LEU A 405 -6.82 1.72 -21.05
CA LEU A 405 -7.78 1.42 -22.11
C LEU A 405 -7.86 -0.08 -22.38
N GLU A 406 -6.71 -0.77 -22.44
CA GLU A 406 -6.67 -2.23 -22.65
C GLU A 406 -7.26 -3.01 -21.48
N LEU A 407 -6.91 -2.64 -20.24
CA LEU A 407 -7.55 -3.21 -19.04
C LEU A 407 -9.06 -2.96 -19.04
N ALA A 408 -9.50 -1.75 -19.35
CA ALA A 408 -10.92 -1.42 -19.45
C ALA A 408 -11.63 -2.21 -20.55
N ARG A 409 -10.98 -2.51 -21.68
CA ARG A 409 -11.58 -3.33 -22.73
C ARG A 409 -11.84 -4.76 -22.24
N LYS A 410 -10.98 -5.31 -21.39
CA LYS A 410 -11.08 -6.70 -20.89
C LYS A 410 -11.93 -6.83 -19.63
N ILE A 411 -11.79 -5.92 -18.67
CA ILE A 411 -12.54 -5.92 -17.40
C ILE A 411 -13.64 -4.86 -17.50
N LYS A 412 -14.87 -5.31 -17.78
CA LYS A 412 -16.00 -4.41 -18.12
C LYS A 412 -16.51 -3.59 -16.94
N THR A 413 -16.29 -4.06 -15.72
CA THR A 413 -16.74 -3.40 -14.49
C THR A 413 -15.87 -2.22 -14.07
N LEU A 414 -14.64 -2.10 -14.60
CA LEU A 414 -13.73 -1.02 -14.27
C LEU A 414 -14.31 0.36 -14.63
N ARG A 415 -14.26 1.24 -13.64
CA ARG A 415 -14.57 2.67 -13.67
C ARG A 415 -13.30 3.50 -13.57
N THR A 416 -12.34 3.07 -12.76
CA THR A 416 -11.04 3.74 -12.62
C THR A 416 -9.87 2.76 -12.65
N VAL A 417 -8.75 3.20 -13.20
CA VAL A 417 -7.45 2.53 -13.11
C VAL A 417 -6.40 3.54 -12.65
N GLY A 418 -5.69 3.22 -11.58
CA GLY A 418 -4.60 4.02 -11.07
C GLY A 418 -3.25 3.35 -11.25
N TRP A 419 -2.21 4.16 -11.40
CA TRP A 419 -0.82 3.74 -11.55
C TRP A 419 0.08 4.57 -10.63
N SER A 420 1.24 4.02 -10.26
CA SER A 420 2.33 4.85 -9.72
C SER A 420 3.01 5.58 -10.88
N SER A 421 3.34 6.85 -10.67
CA SER A 421 3.84 7.75 -11.68
C SER A 421 4.67 8.84 -11.03
N PHE A 422 5.88 9.06 -11.52
CA PHE A 422 6.62 10.27 -11.17
C PHE A 422 5.85 11.51 -11.65
N PHE A 423 5.24 11.46 -12.83
CA PHE A 423 4.66 12.64 -13.49
C PHE A 423 3.19 12.93 -13.12
N THR A 424 2.88 12.96 -11.83
CA THR A 424 1.52 13.29 -11.35
C THR A 424 1.13 14.74 -11.68
N TYR A 425 -0.17 14.97 -11.80
CA TYR A 425 -0.73 16.31 -12.04
C TYR A 425 -1.23 16.96 -10.74
N GLN A 426 -1.32 16.19 -9.66
CA GLN A 426 -1.87 16.65 -8.39
C GLN A 426 -0.74 17.11 -7.48
N VAL A 427 -0.74 18.41 -7.17
CA VAL A 427 0.00 18.95 -6.04
C VAL A 427 -0.74 18.48 -4.79
N TYR A 428 -0.18 17.50 -4.08
CA TYR A 428 -0.77 17.01 -2.84
C TYR A 428 -0.28 17.88 -1.68
N GLU A 429 -1.22 18.38 -0.87
CA GLU A 429 -0.88 18.77 0.50
C GLU A 429 -0.54 17.50 1.29
N PRO A 430 0.50 17.54 2.15
CA PRO A 430 0.83 16.43 3.02
C PRO A 430 -0.38 16.06 3.88
N ASP A 431 -0.86 14.82 3.74
CA ASP A 431 -1.91 14.25 4.57
C ASP A 431 -1.29 13.15 5.42
N ASP A 432 -1.15 13.41 6.71
CA ASP A 432 -0.44 12.54 7.66
C ASP A 432 -1.14 11.18 7.88
N ASP A 433 -2.43 11.08 7.55
CA ASP A 433 -3.23 9.86 7.78
C ASP A 433 -3.09 8.83 6.66
N LYS A 434 -2.50 9.20 5.52
CA LYS A 434 -2.33 8.28 4.40
C LYS A 434 -1.01 7.52 4.54
N VAL A 435 -1.11 6.18 4.55
CA VAL A 435 0.07 5.29 4.55
C VAL A 435 0.37 4.88 3.10
N GLY A 436 1.53 5.29 2.56
CA GLY A 436 2.04 4.85 1.25
C GLY A 436 2.57 5.98 0.34
N ASP A 437 2.82 5.70 -0.95
CA ASP A 437 3.28 6.68 -1.96
C ASP A 437 2.08 7.24 -2.74
N TRP A 438 1.08 7.69 -2.00
CA TRP A 438 -0.15 8.27 -2.55
C TRP A 438 0.10 9.58 -3.31
N ARG A 439 1.24 10.24 -3.07
CA ARG A 439 1.65 11.44 -3.78
C ARG A 439 1.95 11.16 -5.25
N ARG A 440 2.39 9.95 -5.58
CA ARG A 440 2.78 9.54 -6.93
C ARG A 440 1.74 8.70 -7.64
N LYS A 441 0.46 8.96 -7.38
CA LYS A 441 -0.63 8.27 -8.05
C LYS A 441 -1.16 9.08 -9.23
N THR A 442 -1.34 8.42 -10.37
CA THR A 442 -2.21 8.89 -11.47
C THR A 442 -3.51 8.09 -11.44
N THR A 443 -4.62 8.68 -11.86
CA THR A 443 -5.91 7.98 -11.97
C THR A 443 -6.53 8.27 -13.32
N VAL A 444 -6.86 7.19 -14.03
CA VAL A 444 -7.50 7.21 -15.34
C VAL A 444 -8.96 6.79 -15.15
N TYR A 445 -9.87 7.65 -15.61
CA TYR A 445 -11.31 7.48 -15.54
C TYR A 445 -11.83 6.87 -16.85
N ILE A 446 -12.63 5.82 -16.72
CA ILE A 446 -13.19 5.05 -17.82
C ILE A 446 -14.65 5.47 -18.03
N LEU A 447 -14.99 5.84 -19.26
CA LEU A 447 -16.38 6.01 -19.70
C LEU A 447 -16.71 4.95 -20.74
N ARG A 448 -17.86 4.31 -20.56
CA ARG A 448 -18.46 3.40 -21.55
C ARG A 448 -19.76 4.01 -22.03
N ALA A 449 -19.78 4.45 -23.28
CA ALA A 449 -20.96 5.05 -23.89
C ALA A 449 -21.04 4.64 -25.35
N ASN A 450 -22.25 4.27 -25.82
CA ASN A 450 -22.51 3.91 -27.22
C ASN A 450 -21.57 2.79 -27.74
N GLY A 451 -21.32 1.76 -26.93
CA GLY A 451 -20.43 0.65 -27.27
C GLY A 451 -18.94 1.00 -27.35
N LYS A 452 -18.56 2.26 -27.09
CA LYS A 452 -17.17 2.73 -27.10
C LYS A 452 -16.64 2.88 -25.68
N VAL A 453 -15.35 2.59 -25.52
CA VAL A 453 -14.60 2.81 -24.27
C VAL A 453 -13.70 4.02 -24.47
N ARG A 454 -13.82 5.01 -23.59
CA ARG A 454 -12.98 6.21 -23.57
C ARG A 454 -12.29 6.31 -22.23
N VAL A 455 -11.04 6.76 -22.23
CA VAL A 455 -10.24 6.95 -21.03
C VAL A 455 -9.71 8.38 -20.98
N ARG A 456 -9.67 8.98 -19.79
CA ARG A 456 -9.07 10.30 -19.57
C ARG A 456 -8.59 10.45 -18.13
N ARG A 457 -7.71 11.42 -17.85
CA ARG A 457 -7.11 11.65 -16.52
C ARG A 457 -7.96 12.47 -15.54
N ARG A 458 -9.10 13.00 -16.01
CA ARG A 458 -10.02 13.82 -15.21
C ARG A 458 -11.39 13.13 -15.10
N PRO A 459 -12.09 13.22 -13.96
CA PRO A 459 -13.46 12.71 -13.82
C PRO A 459 -14.36 13.21 -14.95
N TRP A 460 -15.36 12.41 -15.37
CA TRP A 460 -16.23 12.70 -16.52
C TRP A 460 -17.14 13.91 -16.36
#